data_AF-M6E954-F1
#
_entry.id   AF-M6E954-F1
#
_cell.length_a   1.000
_cell.length_b   1.000
_cell.length_c   1.000
_cell.angle_alpha   90.00
_cell.angle_beta   90.00
_cell.angle_gamma   90.00
#
_symmetry.space_group_name_H-M   'P 1'
#
loop_
_entity.id
_entity.type
_entity.pdbx_description
1 polymer ?
#
loop_
_entity_poly.entity_id
_entity_poly.type
_entity_poly.pdbx_seq_one_letter_code
_entity_poly.pdbx_strand_id
1 'polypeptide(L)'
;MWKHFSYFLLIFLLILDCNLPNESNSFNRENEKRVLLQYLLLSPTDPIDSCVTSLQAAQTCLNKTSDLPTPLSERAIAVLFSNGNASVETFQDFCSILLNSSTFAKFTNKAKTCVMNCNRSYWLNKDSAGTCGESGLSQISGLSTGTFSCTKTCVSISGE
;
A
#
# COMPACT_ATOMS: atom_id res chain seq x y z
N MET A 1 -27.84 -38.43 -21.71
CA MET A 1 -26.38 -38.25 -21.83
C MET A 1 -25.95 -36.81 -22.17
N TRP A 2 -26.80 -35.78 -21.98
CA TRP A 2 -26.49 -34.37 -22.30
C TRP A 2 -26.34 -33.47 -21.05
N LYS A 3 -27.00 -33.81 -19.92
CA LYS A 3 -27.00 -32.99 -18.71
C LYS A 3 -25.65 -32.91 -17.97
N HIS A 4 -24.79 -33.93 -18.09
CA HIS A 4 -23.46 -33.91 -17.48
C HIS A 4 -22.46 -33.04 -18.27
N PHE A 5 -22.69 -32.86 -19.58
CA PHE A 5 -21.80 -32.06 -20.42
C PHE A 5 -21.91 -30.56 -20.12
N SER A 6 -23.12 -30.06 -19.81
CA SER A 6 -23.32 -28.67 -19.39
C SER A 6 -22.69 -28.34 -18.04
N TYR A 7 -22.63 -29.30 -17.10
CA TYR A 7 -22.04 -29.07 -15.78
C TYR A 7 -20.52 -28.96 -15.85
N PHE A 8 -19.89 -29.81 -16.67
CA PHE A 8 -18.46 -29.71 -16.94
C PHE A 8 -18.09 -28.42 -17.68
N LEU A 9 -18.93 -27.93 -18.60
CA LEU A 9 -18.67 -26.69 -19.34
C LEU A 9 -18.79 -25.43 -18.45
N LEU A 10 -19.72 -25.42 -17.49
CA LEU A 10 -19.86 -24.36 -16.50
C LEU A 10 -18.69 -24.32 -15.51
N ILE A 11 -18.22 -25.48 -15.05
CA ILE A 11 -17.03 -25.58 -14.19
C ILE A 11 -15.77 -25.18 -14.97
N PHE A 12 -15.65 -25.57 -16.25
CA PHE A 12 -14.51 -25.19 -17.07
C PHE A 12 -14.48 -23.68 -17.39
N LEU A 13 -15.64 -23.05 -17.57
CA LEU A 13 -15.75 -21.59 -17.69
C LEU A 13 -15.37 -20.87 -16.39
N LEU A 14 -15.76 -21.41 -15.22
CA LEU A 14 -15.36 -20.86 -13.92
C LEU A 14 -13.85 -21.03 -13.63
N ILE A 15 -13.20 -22.07 -14.17
CA ILE A 15 -11.74 -22.27 -14.05
C ILE A 15 -10.99 -21.38 -15.06
N LEU A 16 -11.59 -21.01 -16.19
CA LEU A 16 -11.00 -20.07 -17.15
C LEU A 16 -10.99 -18.62 -16.65
N ASP A 17 -11.92 -18.23 -15.77
CA ASP A 17 -11.87 -16.95 -15.05
C ASP A 17 -10.74 -16.87 -14.01
N CYS A 18 -10.10 -17.99 -13.64
CA CYS A 18 -8.93 -17.99 -12.75
C CYS A 18 -7.60 -17.62 -13.45
N ASN A 19 -7.62 -17.33 -14.76
CA ASN A 19 -6.47 -16.84 -15.52
C ASN A 19 -6.71 -15.44 -16.12
N LEU A 20 -7.47 -14.60 -15.43
CA LEU A 20 -7.38 -13.16 -15.69
C LEU A 20 -5.94 -12.70 -15.41
N PRO A 21 -5.20 -12.16 -16.39
CA PRO A 21 -4.01 -11.40 -16.09
C PRO A 21 -4.49 -10.26 -15.20
N ASN A 22 -4.06 -10.27 -13.95
CA ASN A 22 -4.39 -9.24 -12.98
C ASN A 22 -3.85 -7.89 -13.53
N GLU A 23 -4.69 -7.14 -14.23
CA GLU A 23 -4.33 -5.87 -14.89
C GLU A 23 -3.83 -4.82 -13.89
N SER A 24 -4.01 -5.06 -12.58
CA SER A 24 -3.41 -4.26 -11.51
C SER A 24 -1.88 -4.39 -11.38
N ASN A 25 -1.25 -5.43 -11.95
CA ASN A 25 0.19 -5.68 -11.75
C ASN A 25 1.10 -4.86 -12.69
N SER A 26 0.65 -4.49 -13.89
CA SER A 26 1.50 -3.78 -14.86
C SER A 26 1.73 -2.34 -14.42
N PHE A 27 0.66 -1.63 -14.04
CA PHE A 27 0.71 -0.28 -13.51
C PHE A 27 1.51 -0.22 -12.20
N ASN A 28 1.34 -1.21 -11.33
CA ASN A 28 2.08 -1.30 -10.08
C ASN A 28 3.59 -1.53 -10.32
N ARG A 29 3.96 -2.32 -11.33
CA ARG A 29 5.36 -2.60 -11.69
C ARG A 29 6.07 -1.40 -12.34
N GLU A 30 5.37 -0.61 -13.16
CA GLU A 30 5.98 0.61 -13.73
C GLU A 30 6.17 1.69 -12.67
N ASN A 31 5.23 1.84 -11.74
CA ASN A 31 5.38 2.75 -10.62
C ASN A 31 6.44 2.31 -9.61
N GLU A 32 6.56 1.01 -9.34
CA GLU A 32 7.68 0.44 -8.57
C GLU A 32 9.02 0.84 -9.18
N LYS A 33 9.20 0.69 -10.50
CA LYS A 33 10.43 1.11 -11.19
C LYS A 33 10.70 2.61 -11.02
N ARG A 34 9.66 3.45 -11.09
CA ARG A 34 9.81 4.91 -10.88
C ARG A 34 10.26 5.24 -9.46
N VAL A 35 9.67 4.62 -8.44
CA VAL A 35 10.06 4.81 -7.03
C VAL A 35 11.49 4.37 -6.78
N LEU A 36 11.86 3.17 -7.27
CA LEU A 36 13.22 2.66 -7.13
C LEU A 36 14.25 3.54 -7.87
N LEU A 37 13.90 4.03 -9.05
CA LEU A 37 14.76 4.95 -9.79
C LEU A 37 14.96 6.27 -9.05
N GLN A 38 13.90 6.84 -8.48
CA GLN A 38 13.99 8.04 -7.63
C GLN A 38 14.86 7.78 -6.39
N TYR A 39 14.70 6.63 -5.73
CA TYR A 39 15.55 6.22 -4.62
C TYR A 39 17.04 6.12 -5.01
N LEU A 40 17.35 5.62 -6.21
CA LEU A 40 18.73 5.50 -6.67
C LEU A 40 19.35 6.84 -7.06
N LEU A 41 18.57 7.74 -7.67
CA LEU A 41 19.08 8.95 -8.32
C LEU A 41 18.96 10.23 -7.50
N LEU A 42 18.04 10.31 -6.54
CA LEU A 42 17.76 11.53 -5.79
C LEU A 42 18.33 11.46 -4.37
N SER A 43 18.70 12.62 -3.83
CA SER A 43 19.01 12.77 -2.41
C SER A 43 17.82 12.32 -1.56
N PRO A 44 18.03 11.58 -0.47
CA PRO A 44 16.93 11.16 0.38
C PRO A 44 16.20 12.37 0.95
N THR A 45 14.89 12.43 0.73
CA THR A 45 13.96 13.23 1.53
C THR A 45 13.93 12.73 2.97
N ASP A 46 13.41 13.55 3.89
CA ASP A 46 13.19 13.12 5.27
C ASP A 46 12.25 11.89 5.29
N PRO A 47 12.63 10.78 5.96
CA PRO A 47 11.77 9.62 6.06
C PRO A 47 10.45 9.92 6.78
N ILE A 48 10.42 10.88 7.72
CA ILE A 48 9.20 11.32 8.41
C ILE A 48 8.25 12.00 7.43
N ASP A 49 8.73 12.97 6.66
CA ASP A 49 7.90 13.65 5.63
C ASP A 49 7.36 12.65 4.60
N SER A 50 8.19 11.69 4.21
CA SER A 50 7.79 10.64 3.26
C SER A 50 6.69 9.74 3.86
N CYS A 51 6.78 9.43 5.16
CA CYS A 51 5.74 8.70 5.88
C CYS A 51 4.43 9.50 5.99
N VAL A 52 4.51 10.77 6.40
CA VAL A 52 3.34 11.66 6.53
C VAL A 52 2.61 11.79 5.20
N THR A 53 3.35 12.01 4.11
CA THR A 53 2.73 12.12 2.78
C THR A 53 2.15 10.80 2.27
N SER A 54 2.71 9.66 2.69
CA SER A 54 2.08 8.35 2.45
C SER A 54 0.74 8.22 3.18
N LEU A 55 0.64 8.67 4.43
CA LEU A 55 -0.60 8.63 5.21
C LEU A 55 -1.66 9.60 4.67
N GLN A 56 -1.25 10.77 4.19
CA GLN A 56 -2.16 11.69 3.49
C GLN A 56 -2.75 11.04 2.23
N ALA A 57 -1.93 10.35 1.44
CA ALA A 57 -2.43 9.60 0.28
C ALA A 57 -3.40 8.47 0.69
N ALA A 58 -3.09 7.76 1.78
CA ALA A 58 -3.98 6.76 2.35
C ALA A 58 -5.32 7.36 2.78
N GLN A 59 -5.29 8.49 3.49
CA GLN A 59 -6.49 9.21 3.94
C GLN A 59 -7.35 9.65 2.75
N THR A 60 -6.75 10.21 1.69
CA THR A 60 -7.47 10.57 0.47
C THR A 60 -8.19 9.36 -0.13
N CYS A 61 -7.54 8.21 -0.17
CA CYS A 61 -8.11 6.98 -0.71
C CYS A 61 -9.22 6.42 0.21
N LEU A 62 -8.93 6.26 1.50
CA LEU A 62 -9.88 5.71 2.49
C LEU A 62 -11.13 6.58 2.68
N ASN A 63 -11.04 7.90 2.42
CA ASN A 63 -12.21 8.79 2.38
C ASN A 63 -13.18 8.50 1.24
N LYS A 64 -12.85 7.61 0.31
CA LYS A 64 -13.72 7.16 -0.79
C LYS A 64 -14.41 5.83 -0.50
N THR A 65 -14.13 5.18 0.64
CA THR A 65 -14.78 3.92 0.99
C THR A 65 -16.16 4.18 1.61
N SER A 66 -17.11 3.27 1.39
CA SER A 66 -18.47 3.38 1.95
C SER A 66 -18.62 2.74 3.33
N ASP A 67 -17.63 1.95 3.76
CA ASP A 67 -17.65 1.15 5.00
C ASP A 67 -16.94 1.82 6.18
N LEU A 68 -16.35 3.00 5.98
CA LEU A 68 -15.71 3.80 7.02
C LEU A 68 -16.51 5.08 7.29
N PRO A 69 -16.46 5.63 8.52
CA PRO A 69 -17.09 6.92 8.82
C PRO A 69 -16.32 8.05 8.13
N THR A 70 -16.78 8.44 6.94
CA THR A 70 -16.18 9.51 6.14
C THR A 70 -16.82 10.88 6.41
N PRO A 71 -16.05 11.99 6.43
CA PRO A 71 -14.60 12.04 6.24
C PRO A 71 -13.81 11.59 7.49
N LEU A 72 -12.78 10.77 7.26
CA LEU A 72 -11.81 10.35 8.26
C LEU A 72 -10.86 11.50 8.57
N SER A 73 -10.77 11.88 9.84
CA SER A 73 -9.78 12.84 10.33
C SER A 73 -8.37 12.23 10.33
N GLU A 74 -7.35 13.09 10.40
CA GLU A 74 -5.95 12.65 10.56
C GLU A 74 -5.81 11.70 11.76
N ARG A 75 -6.38 12.09 12.90
CA ARG A 75 -6.43 11.26 14.11
C ARG A 75 -7.07 9.90 13.86
N ALA A 76 -8.21 9.86 13.17
CA ALA A 76 -8.92 8.60 12.90
C ALA A 76 -8.03 7.64 12.10
N ILE A 77 -7.32 8.15 11.09
CA ILE A 77 -6.36 7.36 10.31
C ILE A 77 -5.14 6.97 11.16
N ALA A 78 -4.55 7.90 11.92
CA ALA A 78 -3.38 7.61 12.75
C ALA A 78 -3.65 6.51 13.79
N VAL A 79 -4.83 6.55 14.44
CA VAL A 79 -5.31 5.52 15.37
C VAL A 79 -5.56 4.20 14.65
N LEU A 80 -6.13 4.23 13.45
CA LEU A 80 -6.41 3.03 12.65
C LEU A 80 -5.12 2.29 12.27
N PHE A 81 -4.11 3.02 11.78
CA PHE A 81 -2.81 2.46 11.41
C PHE A 81 -1.97 2.06 12.63
N SER A 82 -2.20 2.65 13.81
CA SER A 82 -1.55 2.28 15.07
C SER A 82 -2.22 1.12 15.79
N ASN A 83 -3.11 0.38 15.12
CA ASN A 83 -3.88 -0.74 15.69
C ASN A 83 -4.72 -0.31 16.91
N GLY A 84 -5.32 0.88 16.85
CA GLY A 84 -6.21 1.41 17.88
C GLY A 84 -5.52 2.17 19.01
N ASN A 85 -4.23 2.51 18.91
CA ASN A 85 -3.55 3.27 19.95
C ASN A 85 -4.01 4.74 19.96
N ALA A 86 -4.87 5.06 20.92
CA ALA A 86 -5.47 6.38 21.09
C ALA A 86 -4.48 7.50 21.50
N SER A 87 -3.26 7.14 21.94
CA SER A 87 -2.20 8.11 22.24
C SER A 87 -1.48 8.63 20.99
N VAL A 88 -1.83 8.11 19.80
CA VAL A 88 -1.29 8.56 18.51
C VAL A 88 -2.33 9.47 17.87
N GLU A 89 -2.11 10.78 17.93
CA GLU A 89 -3.11 11.77 17.52
C GLU A 89 -2.86 12.37 16.14
N THR A 90 -1.60 12.33 15.67
CA THR A 90 -1.19 12.90 14.38
C THR A 90 -0.44 11.88 13.51
N PHE A 91 -0.32 12.18 12.21
CA PHE A 91 0.57 11.45 11.31
C PHE A 91 2.02 11.57 11.74
N GLN A 92 2.43 12.72 12.26
CA GLN A 92 3.76 12.94 12.78
C GLN A 92 4.10 11.98 13.93
N ASP A 93 3.18 11.80 14.88
CA ASP A 93 3.35 10.89 16.01
C ASP A 93 3.48 9.44 15.52
N PHE A 94 2.56 9.02 14.65
CA PHE A 94 2.57 7.68 14.07
C PHE A 94 3.89 7.41 13.34
N CYS A 95 4.31 8.33 12.47
CA CYS A 95 5.52 8.18 11.68
C CYS A 95 6.77 8.17 12.55
N SER A 96 6.81 8.99 13.60
CA SER A 96 7.90 9.00 14.58
C SER A 96 8.00 7.67 15.31
N ILE A 97 6.88 7.08 15.73
CA ILE A 97 6.85 5.76 16.39
C ILE A 97 7.26 4.66 15.41
N LEU A 98 6.67 4.64 14.21
CA LEU A 98 6.92 3.61 13.19
C LEU A 98 8.39 3.57 12.77
N LEU A 99 8.97 4.73 12.44
CA LEU A 99 10.33 4.82 11.90
C LEU A 99 11.44 4.61 12.94
N ASN A 100 11.08 4.69 14.24
CA ASN A 100 11.95 4.35 15.37
C ASN A 100 11.65 2.97 15.97
N SER A 101 10.67 2.23 15.45
CA SER A 101 10.40 0.86 15.87
C SER A 101 11.59 -0.06 15.62
N SER A 102 11.69 -1.16 16.36
CA SER A 102 12.76 -2.16 16.18
C SER A 102 12.88 -2.67 14.74
N THR A 103 11.76 -2.77 14.02
CA THR A 103 11.72 -3.17 12.61
C THR A 103 12.43 -2.18 11.71
N PHE A 104 12.19 -0.87 11.90
CA PHE A 104 12.73 0.18 11.03
C PHE A 104 14.05 0.76 11.52
N ALA A 105 14.36 0.67 12.82
CA ALA A 105 15.56 1.25 13.43
C ALA A 105 16.86 0.77 12.79
N LYS A 106 16.87 -0.46 12.26
CA LYS A 106 18.02 -1.05 11.56
C LYS A 106 18.25 -0.53 10.13
N PHE A 107 17.29 0.20 9.55
CA PHE A 107 17.41 0.69 8.18
C PHE A 107 17.94 2.11 8.13
N THR A 108 18.69 2.42 7.07
CA THR A 108 19.13 3.79 6.81
C THR A 108 17.95 4.71 6.52
N ASN A 109 18.08 6.01 6.78
CA ASN A 109 17.05 7.00 6.43
C ASN A 109 16.68 6.95 4.94
N LYS A 110 17.64 6.64 4.08
CA LYS A 110 17.40 6.43 2.64
C LYS A 110 16.42 5.27 2.41
N ALA A 111 16.66 4.11 3.02
CA ALA A 111 15.77 2.95 2.89
C ALA A 111 14.40 3.20 3.52
N LYS A 112 14.34 3.82 4.70
CA LYS A 112 13.08 4.26 5.32
C LYS A 112 12.23 5.11 4.36
N THR A 113 12.85 6.13 3.77
CA THR A 113 12.25 7.03 2.77
C THR A 113 11.71 6.26 1.57
N CYS A 114 12.50 5.32 1.04
CA CYS A 114 12.10 4.46 -0.08
C CYS A 114 10.85 3.65 0.23
N VAL A 115 10.80 2.99 1.39
CA VAL A 115 9.64 2.19 1.82
C VAL A 115 8.40 3.08 1.94
N MET A 116 8.53 4.27 2.53
CA MET A 116 7.40 5.20 2.65
C MET A 116 6.91 5.69 1.27
N ASN A 117 7.82 5.90 0.31
CA ASN A 117 7.45 6.24 -1.05
C ASN A 117 6.80 5.08 -1.82
N CYS A 118 7.18 3.83 -1.54
CA CYS A 118 6.48 2.64 -2.04
C CYS A 118 5.03 2.63 -1.52
N ASN A 119 4.83 2.87 -0.22
CA ASN A 119 3.51 2.93 0.40
C ASN A 119 2.67 4.08 -0.17
N ARG A 120 3.26 5.27 -0.34
CA ARG A 120 2.58 6.41 -0.97
C ARG A 120 2.12 6.07 -2.38
N SER A 121 3.00 5.46 -3.17
CA SER A 121 2.69 5.08 -4.54
C SER A 121 1.57 4.05 -4.62
N TYR A 122 1.52 3.11 -3.67
CA TYR A 122 0.39 2.18 -3.56
C TYR A 122 -0.96 2.91 -3.41
N TRP A 123 -1.05 3.87 -2.49
CA TRP A 123 -2.28 4.62 -2.26
C TRP A 123 -2.67 5.51 -3.45
N LEU A 124 -1.69 6.20 -4.04
CA LEU A 124 -1.92 6.98 -5.26
C LEU A 124 -2.37 6.09 -6.43
N ASN A 125 -1.84 4.86 -6.51
CA ASN A 125 -2.21 3.94 -7.56
C ASN A 125 -3.65 3.45 -7.39
N LYS A 126 -4.03 3.05 -6.18
CA LYS A 126 -5.43 2.71 -5.84
C LYS A 126 -6.38 3.84 -6.21
N ASP A 127 -5.97 5.07 -5.94
CA ASP A 127 -6.77 6.27 -6.24
C ASP A 127 -6.93 6.50 -7.74
N SER A 128 -5.81 6.51 -8.48
CA SER A 128 -5.82 6.69 -9.94
C SER A 128 -6.57 5.59 -10.68
N ALA A 129 -6.57 4.36 -10.13
CA ALA A 129 -7.30 3.22 -10.68
C ALA A 129 -8.78 3.20 -10.28
N GLY A 130 -9.25 4.15 -9.45
CA GLY A 130 -10.65 4.20 -8.97
C GLY A 130 -11.02 3.07 -8.02
N THR A 131 -10.04 2.39 -7.42
CA THR A 131 -10.25 1.18 -6.58
C THR A 131 -10.24 1.48 -5.08
N CYS A 132 -10.17 2.77 -4.70
CA CYS A 132 -10.30 3.21 -3.31
C CYS A 132 -11.68 2.94 -2.70
N GLY A 133 -12.72 2.69 -3.50
CA GLY A 133 -14.07 2.41 -3.02
C GLY A 133 -14.31 0.97 -2.54
N GLU A 134 -13.31 0.09 -2.63
CA GLU A 134 -13.35 -1.27 -2.07
C GLU A 134 -13.41 -1.22 -0.52
N SER A 135 -13.60 -2.33 0.19
CA SER A 135 -13.66 -2.29 1.67
C SER A 135 -12.39 -1.66 2.28
N GLY A 136 -12.54 -0.66 3.15
CA GLY A 136 -11.42 0.02 3.79
C GLY A 136 -10.55 -0.93 4.62
N LEU A 137 -11.16 -1.91 5.31
CA LEU A 137 -10.43 -2.91 6.09
C LEU A 137 -9.60 -3.86 5.22
N SER A 138 -10.09 -4.23 4.04
CA SER A 138 -9.32 -5.05 3.09
C SER A 138 -8.17 -4.26 2.46
N GLN A 139 -8.33 -2.95 2.31
CA GLN A 139 -7.28 -2.05 1.81
C GLN A 139 -6.16 -1.79 2.81
N ILE A 140 -6.47 -1.74 4.11
CA ILE A 140 -5.48 -1.56 5.19
C ILE A 140 -4.66 -2.83 5.40
N SER A 141 -5.28 -4.01 5.25
CA SER A 141 -4.62 -5.31 5.38
C SER A 141 -3.96 -5.80 4.09
N GLY A 142 -4.36 -5.27 2.93
CA GLY A 142 -3.87 -5.66 1.61
C GLY A 142 -2.64 -4.85 1.17
N LEU A 143 -1.43 -5.32 1.49
CA LEU A 143 -0.24 -4.90 0.76
C LEU A 143 -0.25 -5.54 -0.63
N SER A 144 -0.25 -4.73 -1.70
CA SER A 144 -0.11 -5.27 -3.05
C SER A 144 1.24 -5.97 -3.23
N THR A 145 1.32 -6.95 -4.14
CA THR A 145 2.56 -7.64 -4.52
C THR A 145 3.67 -6.68 -4.95
N GLY A 146 3.32 -5.59 -5.64
CA GLY A 146 4.26 -4.53 -6.03
C GLY A 146 4.74 -3.69 -4.85
N THR A 147 3.89 -3.38 -3.87
CA THR A 147 4.32 -2.69 -2.63
C THR A 147 5.32 -3.55 -1.85
N PHE A 148 5.08 -4.86 -1.80
CA PHE A 148 5.98 -5.81 -1.17
C PHE A 148 7.33 -5.92 -1.90
N SER A 149 7.32 -6.03 -3.22
CA SER A 149 8.54 -6.07 -4.06
C SER A 149 9.36 -4.79 -3.94
N CYS A 150 8.70 -3.62 -4.01
CA CYS A 150 9.30 -2.31 -3.84
C CYS A 150 9.98 -2.20 -2.47
N THR A 151 9.26 -2.54 -1.40
CA THR A 151 9.77 -2.53 -0.02
C THR A 151 10.98 -3.46 0.15
N LYS A 152 10.90 -4.68 -0.39
CA LYS A 152 12.00 -5.66 -0.34
C LYS A 152 13.25 -5.11 -1.02
N THR A 153 13.09 -4.46 -2.15
CA THR A 153 14.22 -3.86 -2.87
C THR A 153 14.82 -2.69 -2.09
N CYS A 154 13.99 -1.79 -1.55
CA CYS A 154 14.44 -0.68 -0.70
C CYS A 154 15.31 -1.12 0.48
N VAL A 155 14.92 -2.21 1.17
CA VAL A 155 15.65 -2.72 2.34
C VAL A 155 16.85 -3.59 1.97
N SER A 156 16.86 -4.22 0.78
CA SER A 156 18.00 -5.02 0.32
C SER A 156 19.22 -4.18 -0.11
N ILE A 157 18.99 -2.90 -0.45
CA ILE A 157 20.03 -1.98 -0.92
C ILE A 157 20.59 -1.13 0.23
N SER A 158 19.86 -1.00 1.35
CA SER A 158 20.50 -0.60 2.61
C SER A 158 21.36 -1.76 3.08
N GLY A 159 22.67 -1.68 2.85
CA GLY A 159 23.62 -2.54 3.55
C GLY A 159 23.30 -2.52 5.05
N GLU A 160 23.23 -3.70 5.64
CA GLU A 160 23.21 -3.86 7.11
C GLU A 160 24.47 -3.25 7.74
#